data_AF-D6K7V9-F1
#
_entry.id   AF-D6K7V9-F1
#
_cell.length_a   1.000
_cell.length_b   1.000
_cell.length_c   1.000
_cell.angle_alpha   90.00
_cell.angle_beta   90.00
_cell.angle_gamma   90.00
#
_symmetry.space_group_name_H-M   'P 1'
#
loop_
_entity.id
_entity.type
_entity.pdbx_description
1 polymer ?
#
loop_
_entity_poly.entity_id
_entity_poly.type
_entity_poly.pdbx_seq_one_letter_code
_entity_poly.pdbx_strand_id
1 'polypeptide(L)'
;MTDPLRDWHRLAGTSVLLDGFHALKHAVRFGAEVPVAVAVDRRTALALADELAPDVRDALDALLTEVEPDVYASLVPRPHPTAVAALAVRPSREAGLRALAHTPRSAPVVVLDQPRNLGNAGAVIRLAAGFGVTGVVTTGTLDPWHPTVVRGGAGLHFATTVERLSVAELPDGPLFALDPEGEDISRAEAARRRRARLRLRAQRVLRRTAGADRPPGGAADAPPGLQLQPGHQRGHDAVPLESHRGRARVL
;
A
#
# COMPACT_ATOMS: atom_id res chain seq x y z
N MET A 1 29.22 -4.41 23.82
CA MET A 1 28.64 -3.65 22.69
C MET A 1 28.92 -4.45 21.42
N THR A 2 27.92 -4.60 20.57
CA THR A 2 28.09 -5.10 19.20
C THR A 2 28.86 -4.08 18.38
N ASP A 3 29.68 -4.56 17.44
CA ASP A 3 30.40 -3.72 16.49
C ASP A 3 29.48 -3.49 15.27
N PRO A 4 28.99 -2.26 15.04
CA PRO A 4 28.03 -1.98 13.97
C PRO A 4 28.62 -2.27 12.58
N LEU A 5 29.93 -2.14 12.41
CA LEU A 5 30.64 -2.36 11.14
C LEU A 5 30.67 -3.86 10.81
N ARG A 6 30.98 -4.70 11.81
CA ARG A 6 30.93 -6.17 11.71
C ARG A 6 29.53 -6.69 11.46
N ASP A 7 28.52 -6.16 12.17
CA ASP A 7 27.13 -6.56 11.95
C ASP A 7 26.60 -6.11 10.59
N TRP A 8 27.00 -4.92 10.12
CA TRP A 8 26.68 -4.44 8.78
C TRP A 8 27.19 -5.38 7.69
N HIS A 9 28.49 -5.72 7.70
CA HIS A 9 29.06 -6.63 6.70
C HIS A 9 28.42 -8.03 6.73
N ARG A 10 28.02 -8.52 7.91
CA ARG A 10 27.32 -9.80 8.08
C ARG A 10 25.90 -9.79 7.49
N LEU A 11 25.22 -8.65 7.50
CA LEU A 11 23.79 -8.52 7.16
C LEU A 11 23.53 -7.90 5.77
N ALA A 12 24.49 -7.16 5.19
CA ALA A 12 24.29 -6.39 3.96
C ALA A 12 23.83 -7.23 2.74
N GLY A 13 24.14 -8.52 2.71
CA GLY A 13 23.70 -9.43 1.64
C GLY A 13 22.28 -10.01 1.79
N THR A 14 21.64 -9.86 2.97
CA THR A 14 20.33 -10.46 3.29
C THR A 14 19.29 -9.45 3.80
N SER A 15 19.72 -8.22 4.12
CA SER A 15 18.87 -7.15 4.64
C SER A 15 18.54 -6.08 3.59
N VAL A 16 17.46 -5.35 3.84
CA VAL A 16 17.04 -4.16 3.08
C VAL A 16 17.87 -2.97 3.54
N LEU A 17 18.58 -2.32 2.61
CA LEU A 17 19.29 -1.07 2.89
C LEU A 17 18.30 0.10 3.00
N LEU A 18 18.27 0.74 4.18
CA LEU A 18 17.54 1.97 4.45
C LEU A 18 18.53 3.13 4.39
N ASP A 19 18.58 3.81 3.25
CA ASP A 19 19.50 4.91 2.99
C ASP A 19 18.78 6.26 3.18
N GLY A 20 19.15 6.99 4.24
CA GLY A 20 18.58 8.27 4.64
C GLY A 20 17.55 8.19 5.79
N PHE A 21 17.50 9.27 6.58
CA PHE A 21 16.67 9.40 7.79
C PHE A 21 15.18 9.05 7.57
N HIS A 22 14.59 9.48 6.44
CA HIS A 22 13.20 9.18 6.14
C HIS A 22 12.93 7.68 5.96
N ALA A 23 13.88 6.92 5.39
CA ALA A 23 13.72 5.49 5.20
C ALA A 23 13.74 4.76 6.55
N LEU A 24 14.70 5.11 7.41
CA LEU A 24 14.81 4.56 8.77
C LEU A 24 13.58 4.89 9.63
N LYS A 25 13.15 6.16 9.72
CA LYS A 25 12.03 6.52 10.59
C LYS A 25 10.72 5.81 10.22
N HIS A 26 10.46 5.60 8.93
CA HIS A 26 9.24 4.91 8.51
C HIS A 26 9.35 3.41 8.79
N ALA A 27 10.51 2.78 8.54
CA ALA A 27 10.72 1.39 8.93
C ALA A 27 10.47 1.18 10.44
N VAL A 28 11.06 2.02 11.31
CA VAL A 28 10.82 1.98 12.76
C VAL A 28 9.35 2.22 13.12
N ARG A 29 8.71 3.25 12.55
CA ARG A 29 7.28 3.57 12.80
C ARG A 29 6.33 2.44 12.44
N PHE A 30 6.66 1.66 11.40
CA PHE A 30 5.87 0.51 10.96
C PHE A 30 6.40 -0.83 11.48
N GLY A 31 7.21 -0.82 12.55
CA GLY A 31 7.60 -2.03 13.29
C GLY A 31 8.58 -2.94 12.56
N ALA A 32 9.40 -2.39 11.64
CA ALA A 32 10.48 -3.14 11.02
C ALA A 32 11.52 -3.57 12.05
N GLU A 33 12.01 -4.81 11.94
CA GLU A 33 13.21 -5.23 12.64
C GLU A 33 14.43 -4.59 11.97
N VAL A 34 15.17 -3.77 12.71
CA VAL A 34 16.37 -3.06 12.24
C VAL A 34 17.55 -3.48 13.11
N PRO A 35 18.34 -4.52 12.74
CA PRO A 35 19.43 -5.00 13.58
C PRO A 35 20.62 -4.05 13.71
N VAL A 36 20.81 -3.10 12.77
CA VAL A 36 21.87 -2.10 12.82
C VAL A 36 21.45 -0.80 12.13
N ALA A 37 21.67 0.34 12.79
CA ALA A 37 21.56 1.67 12.20
C ALA A 37 22.73 2.55 12.64
N VAL A 38 23.21 3.38 11.71
CA VAL A 38 24.35 4.28 11.90
C VAL A 38 24.01 5.71 11.47
N ALA A 39 24.65 6.68 12.13
CA ALA A 39 24.65 8.08 11.75
C ALA A 39 26.06 8.67 11.84
N VAL A 40 26.38 9.66 11.01
CA VAL A 40 27.64 10.45 11.17
C VAL A 40 27.53 11.48 12.28
N ASP A 41 26.35 12.07 12.48
CA ASP A 41 26.01 12.90 13.65
C ASP A 41 24.66 12.40 14.19
N ARG A 42 24.72 11.66 15.29
CA ARG A 42 23.55 11.08 15.97
C ARG A 42 22.67 12.16 16.57
N ARG A 43 23.24 13.27 17.04
CA ARG A 43 22.49 14.40 17.63
C ARG A 43 21.68 15.13 16.55
N THR A 44 22.25 15.37 15.38
CA THR A 44 21.55 15.93 14.21
C THR A 44 20.47 14.98 13.70
N ALA A 45 20.73 13.67 13.66
CA ALA A 45 19.70 12.67 13.32
C ALA A 45 18.52 12.64 14.31
N LEU A 46 18.78 12.86 15.60
CA LEU A 46 17.73 12.94 16.63
C LEU A 46 16.97 14.27 16.61
N ALA A 47 17.61 15.39 16.31
CA ALA A 47 16.91 16.66 16.10
C ALA A 47 15.89 16.58 14.93
N LEU A 48 16.23 15.86 13.84
CA LEU A 48 15.29 15.55 12.77
C LEU A 48 14.13 14.63 13.22
N ALA A 49 14.35 13.81 14.25
CA ALA A 49 13.29 13.00 14.87
C ALA A 49 12.37 13.85 15.75
N ASP A 50 12.91 14.75 16.58
CA ASP A 50 12.11 15.69 17.38
C ASP A 50 11.18 16.54 16.49
N GLU A 51 11.68 17.02 15.33
CA GLU A 51 10.89 17.82 14.37
C GLU A 51 9.87 16.97 13.57
N LEU A 52 10.31 15.86 12.98
CA LEU A 52 9.56 15.17 11.91
C LEU A 52 8.96 13.81 12.32
N ALA A 53 9.23 13.35 13.55
CA ALA A 53 8.97 11.98 14.00
C ALA A 53 9.02 11.75 15.53
N PRO A 54 8.45 12.64 16.38
CA PRO A 54 8.63 12.54 17.84
C PRO A 54 8.11 11.23 18.43
N ASP A 55 7.13 10.60 17.78
CA ASP A 55 6.56 9.28 18.11
C ASP A 55 7.56 8.11 18.00
N VAL A 56 8.66 8.27 17.28
CA VAL A 56 9.72 7.24 17.14
C VAL A 56 11.09 7.71 17.59
N ARG A 57 11.20 8.91 18.17
CA ARG A 57 12.50 9.51 18.56
C ARG A 57 13.28 8.66 19.54
N ASP A 58 12.64 8.12 20.59
CA ASP A 58 13.33 7.28 21.58
C ASP A 58 13.76 5.92 21.02
N ALA A 59 12.99 5.36 20.09
CA ALA A 59 13.38 4.15 19.37
C ALA A 59 14.59 4.39 18.45
N LEU A 60 14.67 5.56 17.81
CA LEU A 60 15.84 5.98 17.03
C LEU A 60 17.06 6.26 17.92
N ASP A 61 16.87 6.85 19.11
CA ASP A 61 17.94 7.09 20.09
C ASP A 61 18.56 5.77 20.56
N ALA A 62 17.73 4.78 20.91
CA ALA A 62 18.20 3.46 21.31
C ALA A 62 18.90 2.66 20.17
N LEU A 63 18.59 2.97 18.91
CA LEU A 63 19.01 2.20 17.73
C LEU A 63 20.22 2.79 16.99
N LEU A 64 20.35 4.13 16.94
CA LEU A 64 21.41 4.80 16.19
C LEU A 64 22.76 4.75 16.91
N THR A 65 23.76 4.18 16.23
CA THR A 65 25.17 4.26 16.63
C THR A 65 25.88 5.35 15.83
N GLU A 66 26.67 6.21 16.48
CA GLU A 66 27.49 7.21 15.79
C GLU A 66 28.74 6.56 15.18
N VAL A 67 29.11 6.92 13.96
CA VAL A 67 30.28 6.41 13.24
C VAL A 67 31.00 7.51 12.48
N GLU A 68 32.30 7.37 12.29
CA GLU A 68 33.11 8.33 11.53
C GLU A 68 32.63 8.48 10.06
N PRO A 69 32.80 9.66 9.43
CA PRO A 69 32.39 9.90 8.03
C PRO A 69 32.94 8.87 7.03
N ASP A 70 34.21 8.49 7.17
CA ASP A 70 34.87 7.51 6.29
C ASP A 70 34.31 6.10 6.48
N VAL A 71 33.97 5.73 7.72
CA VAL A 71 33.26 4.49 8.01
C VAL A 71 31.91 4.52 7.33
N TYR A 72 31.09 5.56 7.52
CA TYR A 72 29.79 5.69 6.86
C TYR A 72 29.90 5.59 5.33
N ALA A 73 30.86 6.28 4.71
CA ALA A 73 31.10 6.24 3.28
C ALA A 73 31.48 4.84 2.76
N SER A 74 32.10 3.98 3.57
CA SER A 74 32.38 2.58 3.22
C SER A 74 31.14 1.67 3.24
N LEU A 75 30.09 2.05 4.00
CA LEU A 75 28.89 1.23 4.21
C LEU A 75 27.80 1.46 3.15
N VAL A 76 27.75 2.66 2.55
CA VAL A 76 26.73 3.03 1.55
C VAL A 76 27.34 3.52 0.23
N PRO A 77 26.96 2.96 -0.95
CA PRO A 77 27.56 3.34 -2.23
C PRO A 77 27.35 4.80 -2.66
N ARG A 78 26.33 5.48 -2.11
CA ARG A 78 25.99 6.87 -2.44
C ARG A 78 25.38 7.58 -1.21
N PRO A 79 26.21 8.16 -0.32
CA PRO A 79 25.77 8.88 0.88
C PRO A 79 24.48 9.69 0.73
N HIS A 80 23.52 9.48 1.64
CA HIS A 80 22.35 10.36 1.75
C HIS A 80 22.75 11.68 2.45
N PRO A 81 22.21 12.86 2.06
CA PRO A 81 22.53 14.14 2.70
C PRO A 81 22.26 14.21 4.21
N THR A 82 21.42 13.34 4.76
CA THR A 82 21.16 13.24 6.20
C THR A 82 22.17 12.36 6.94
N ALA A 83 23.14 11.74 6.24
CA ALA A 83 24.19 10.89 6.80
C ALA A 83 23.72 9.82 7.81
N VAL A 84 22.57 9.21 7.53
CA VAL A 84 21.93 8.13 8.30
C VAL A 84 21.72 6.94 7.38
N ALA A 85 22.06 5.73 7.82
CA ALA A 85 21.79 4.50 7.08
C ALA A 85 21.53 3.33 8.03
N ALA A 86 20.75 2.35 7.61
CA ALA A 86 20.44 1.17 8.40
C ALA A 86 20.21 -0.08 7.53
N LEU A 87 20.29 -1.25 8.15
CA LEU A 87 19.89 -2.52 7.55
C LEU A 87 18.66 -3.05 8.29
N ALA A 88 17.60 -3.36 7.54
CA ALA A 88 16.35 -3.90 8.08
C ALA A 88 16.05 -5.29 7.54
N VAL A 89 15.39 -6.13 8.34
CA VAL A 89 14.89 -7.43 7.87
C VAL A 89 13.71 -7.21 6.93
N ARG A 90 13.73 -7.84 5.75
CA ARG A 90 12.59 -7.78 4.83
C ARG A 90 11.36 -8.47 5.47
N PRO A 91 10.15 -7.89 5.43
CA PRO A 91 8.94 -8.55 5.90
C PRO A 91 8.74 -9.92 5.23
N SER A 92 8.18 -10.89 5.97
CA SER A 92 7.96 -12.24 5.46
C SER A 92 7.09 -12.24 4.20
N ARG A 93 7.65 -12.75 3.09
CA ARG A 93 6.93 -12.93 1.82
C ARG A 93 5.65 -13.75 1.99
N GLU A 94 5.68 -14.77 2.83
CA GLU A 94 4.52 -15.62 3.13
C GLU A 94 3.40 -14.82 3.81
N ALA A 95 3.74 -13.92 4.74
CA ALA A 95 2.78 -13.02 5.38
C ALA A 95 2.23 -11.99 4.36
N GLY A 96 3.08 -11.46 3.47
CA GLY A 96 2.67 -10.59 2.38
C GLY A 96 1.69 -11.26 1.41
N LEU A 97 1.98 -12.49 0.98
CA LEU A 97 1.09 -13.27 0.13
C LEU A 97 -0.27 -13.52 0.81
N ARG A 98 -0.30 -13.84 2.11
CA ARG A 98 -1.56 -13.95 2.87
C ARG A 98 -2.34 -12.64 2.91
N ALA A 99 -1.67 -11.50 3.12
CA ALA A 99 -2.31 -10.18 3.14
C ALA A 99 -2.91 -9.83 1.77
N LEU A 100 -2.20 -10.12 0.68
CA LEU A 100 -2.70 -9.93 -0.69
C LEU A 100 -3.86 -10.90 -1.02
N ALA A 101 -3.80 -12.15 -0.57
CA ALA A 101 -4.84 -13.15 -0.82
C ALA A 101 -6.12 -12.96 0.03
N HIS A 102 -6.05 -12.20 1.14
CA HIS A 102 -7.19 -12.02 2.03
C HIS A 102 -8.42 -11.44 1.32
N THR A 103 -9.59 -12.01 1.59
CA THR A 103 -10.88 -11.50 1.10
C THR A 103 -11.94 -11.51 2.20
N PRO A 104 -12.87 -10.53 2.24
CA PRO A 104 -12.96 -9.36 1.35
C PRO A 104 -11.89 -8.30 1.64
N ARG A 105 -11.36 -7.65 0.60
CA ARG A 105 -10.44 -6.51 0.76
C ARG A 105 -11.21 -5.21 0.98
N SER A 106 -10.74 -4.39 1.92
CA SER A 106 -11.22 -3.03 2.18
C SER A 106 -10.58 -1.98 1.27
N ALA A 107 -9.38 -2.24 0.77
CA ALA A 107 -8.58 -1.35 -0.08
C ALA A 107 -8.10 -2.09 -1.34
N PRO A 108 -7.65 -1.37 -2.40
CA PRO A 108 -7.14 -2.02 -3.61
C PRO A 108 -5.73 -2.58 -3.42
N VAL A 109 -5.30 -3.43 -4.36
CA VAL A 109 -3.90 -3.74 -4.61
C VAL A 109 -3.48 -2.97 -5.86
N VAL A 110 -2.36 -2.25 -5.81
CA VAL A 110 -1.80 -1.54 -6.97
C VAL A 110 -0.83 -2.46 -7.69
N VAL A 111 -1.06 -2.72 -8.98
CA VAL A 111 -0.13 -3.51 -9.80
C VAL A 111 0.67 -2.56 -10.69
N LEU A 112 2.00 -2.65 -10.57
CA LEU A 112 2.94 -2.05 -11.50
C LEU A 112 3.39 -3.14 -12.47
N ASP A 113 2.88 -3.10 -13.70
CA ASP A 113 3.25 -4.07 -14.72
C ASP A 113 4.60 -3.72 -15.35
N GLN A 114 5.57 -4.62 -15.19
CA GLN A 114 6.95 -4.57 -15.69
C GLN A 114 7.63 -3.18 -15.58
N PRO A 115 7.63 -2.54 -14.39
CA PRO A 115 8.17 -1.19 -14.22
C PRO A 115 9.66 -1.15 -14.58
N ARG A 116 10.05 -0.16 -15.38
CA ARG A 116 11.43 0.01 -15.87
C ARG A 116 12.25 1.04 -15.09
N ASN A 117 11.62 1.87 -14.27
CA ASN A 117 12.26 2.96 -13.54
C ASN A 117 12.11 2.74 -12.03
N LEU A 118 13.24 2.51 -11.35
CA LEU A 118 13.34 2.26 -9.91
C LEU A 118 12.83 3.44 -9.07
N GLY A 119 13.09 4.68 -9.49
CA GLY A 119 12.63 5.89 -8.81
C GLY A 119 11.10 6.04 -8.89
N ASN A 120 10.53 5.81 -10.07
CA ASN A 120 9.07 5.84 -10.26
C ASN A 120 8.37 4.74 -9.46
N ALA A 121 8.93 3.52 -9.43
CA ALA A 121 8.40 2.44 -8.60
C ALA A 121 8.38 2.83 -7.10
N GLY A 122 9.47 3.42 -6.60
CA GLY A 122 9.53 3.92 -5.23
C GLY A 122 8.51 5.03 -4.96
N ALA A 123 8.36 5.99 -5.87
CA ALA A 123 7.39 7.07 -5.76
C ALA A 123 5.93 6.56 -5.70
N VAL A 124 5.58 5.56 -6.52
CA VAL A 124 4.26 4.91 -6.45
C VAL A 124 4.08 4.19 -5.11
N ILE A 125 5.07 3.44 -4.63
CA ILE A 125 4.98 2.75 -3.33
C ILE A 125 4.74 3.75 -2.19
N ARG A 126 5.45 4.88 -2.20
CA ARG A 126 5.25 5.98 -1.23
C ARG A 126 3.83 6.56 -1.28
N LEU A 127 3.29 6.84 -2.46
CA LEU A 127 1.93 7.35 -2.61
C LEU A 127 0.89 6.31 -2.17
N ALA A 128 1.02 5.07 -2.64
CA ALA A 128 0.09 3.98 -2.37
C ALA A 128 0.03 3.63 -0.87
N ALA A 129 1.18 3.59 -0.19
CA ALA A 129 1.25 3.47 1.26
C ALA A 129 0.51 4.62 1.98
N GLY A 130 0.72 5.87 1.53
CA GLY A 130 0.00 7.04 2.08
C GLY A 130 -1.51 7.02 1.86
N PHE A 131 -2.00 6.32 0.82
CA PHE A 131 -3.43 6.09 0.57
C PHE A 131 -3.98 4.81 1.24
N GLY A 132 -3.19 4.08 2.01
CA GLY A 132 -3.64 2.88 2.74
C GLY A 132 -4.08 1.72 1.85
N VAL A 133 -3.41 1.52 0.70
CA VAL A 133 -3.66 0.34 -0.15
C VAL A 133 -3.33 -0.96 0.58
N THR A 134 -3.97 -2.07 0.21
CA THR A 134 -3.66 -3.40 0.76
C THR A 134 -2.23 -3.84 0.41
N GLY A 135 -1.76 -3.46 -0.78
CA GLY A 135 -0.38 -3.65 -1.19
C GLY A 135 -0.05 -3.07 -2.56
N VAL A 136 1.23 -3.08 -2.87
CA VAL A 136 1.80 -2.81 -4.19
C VAL A 136 2.50 -4.06 -4.69
N VAL A 137 2.14 -4.50 -5.90
CA VAL A 137 2.77 -5.65 -6.57
C VAL A 137 3.52 -5.14 -7.80
N THR A 138 4.78 -5.55 -7.98
CA THR A 138 5.48 -5.42 -9.26
C THR A 138 5.44 -6.73 -10.03
N THR A 139 5.35 -6.66 -11.35
CA THR A 139 5.62 -7.81 -12.24
C THR A 139 6.98 -7.65 -12.94
N GLY A 140 7.43 -8.70 -13.61
CA GLY A 140 8.70 -8.70 -14.35
C GLY A 140 9.92 -8.83 -13.42
N THR A 141 11.04 -8.20 -13.80
CA THR A 141 12.35 -8.43 -13.18
C THR A 141 12.74 -7.42 -12.11
N LEU A 142 12.13 -6.22 -12.08
CA LEU A 142 12.44 -5.18 -11.10
C LEU A 142 12.13 -5.68 -9.68
N ASP A 143 13.16 -5.72 -8.83
CA ASP A 143 12.99 -5.98 -7.40
C ASP A 143 12.46 -4.72 -6.69
N PRO A 144 11.26 -4.76 -6.10
CA PRO A 144 10.71 -3.60 -5.39
C PRO A 144 11.46 -3.30 -4.09
N TRP A 145 12.27 -4.22 -3.56
CA TRP A 145 13.10 -3.99 -2.37
C TRP A 145 14.52 -3.50 -2.68
N HIS A 146 14.84 -3.25 -3.97
CA HIS A 146 16.12 -2.71 -4.38
C HIS A 146 16.39 -1.32 -3.74
N PRO A 147 17.62 -1.01 -3.27
CA PRO A 147 17.89 0.21 -2.48
C PRO A 147 17.41 1.52 -3.11
N THR A 148 17.54 1.70 -4.43
CA THR A 148 17.01 2.89 -5.14
C THR A 148 15.48 3.01 -5.03
N VAL A 149 14.74 1.90 -5.02
CA VAL A 149 13.28 1.87 -4.89
C VAL A 149 12.89 2.22 -3.46
N VAL A 150 13.58 1.62 -2.47
CA VAL A 150 13.38 1.89 -1.04
C VAL A 150 13.67 3.36 -0.68
N ARG A 151 14.76 3.93 -1.23
CA ARG A 151 15.11 5.36 -1.10
C ARG A 151 14.05 6.25 -1.76
N GLY A 152 13.61 5.94 -2.98
CA GLY A 152 12.54 6.67 -3.67
C GLY A 152 11.18 6.60 -2.94
N GLY A 153 10.87 5.44 -2.35
CA GLY A 153 9.71 5.23 -1.49
C GLY A 153 9.87 5.73 -0.06
N ALA A 154 11.02 6.33 0.28
CA ALA A 154 11.34 6.82 1.61
C ALA A 154 11.05 5.80 2.73
N GLY A 155 11.33 4.51 2.52
CA GLY A 155 11.08 3.44 3.49
C GLY A 155 9.62 3.09 3.76
N LEU A 156 8.63 3.67 3.07
CA LEU A 156 7.21 3.33 3.24
C LEU A 156 6.83 1.92 2.72
N HIS A 157 7.82 1.12 2.31
CA HIS A 157 7.65 -0.29 1.96
C HIS A 157 7.25 -1.14 3.17
N PHE A 158 7.53 -0.67 4.39
CA PHE A 158 7.11 -1.32 5.64
C PHE A 158 5.67 -0.93 6.06
N ALA A 159 5.07 0.09 5.44
CA ALA A 159 3.74 0.59 5.76
C ALA A 159 2.59 -0.14 5.04
N THR A 160 2.90 -0.95 4.02
CA THR A 160 1.94 -1.69 3.19
C THR A 160 2.61 -2.96 2.66
N THR A 161 1.85 -3.90 2.10
CA THR A 161 2.45 -5.10 1.52
C THR A 161 3.16 -4.77 0.21
N VAL A 162 4.43 -5.13 0.06
CA VAL A 162 5.20 -4.90 -1.18
C VAL A 162 5.84 -6.20 -1.67
N GLU A 163 5.38 -6.71 -2.83
CA GLU A 163 5.81 -7.99 -3.38
C GLU A 163 6.06 -7.97 -4.89
N ARG A 164 6.83 -8.94 -5.39
CA ARG A 164 7.05 -9.17 -6.82
C ARG A 164 6.43 -10.50 -7.24
N LEU A 165 5.46 -10.45 -8.15
CA LEU A 165 4.65 -11.60 -8.58
C LEU A 165 4.66 -11.71 -10.11
N SER A 166 4.46 -12.91 -10.65
CA SER A 166 4.06 -13.08 -12.03
C SER A 166 2.59 -12.70 -12.23
N VAL A 167 2.18 -12.47 -13.49
CA VAL A 167 0.78 -12.15 -13.82
C VAL A 167 -0.20 -13.26 -13.37
N ALA A 168 0.25 -14.53 -13.39
CA ALA A 168 -0.54 -15.67 -12.96
C ALA A 168 -0.68 -15.81 -11.43
N GLU A 169 0.15 -15.11 -10.66
CA GLU A 169 0.11 -15.08 -9.18
C GLU A 169 -0.64 -13.85 -8.64
N LEU A 170 -1.19 -13.00 -9.51
CA LEU A 170 -1.91 -11.79 -9.08
C LEU A 170 -3.15 -12.15 -8.23
N PRO A 171 -3.44 -11.38 -7.17
CA PRO A 171 -4.52 -11.69 -6.25
C PRO A 171 -5.91 -11.61 -6.92
N ASP A 172 -6.74 -12.62 -6.70
CA ASP A 172 -8.10 -12.72 -7.24
C ASP A 172 -8.92 -11.43 -7.06
N GLY A 173 -9.53 -10.97 -8.13
CA GLY A 173 -10.40 -9.79 -8.11
C GLY A 173 -10.62 -9.19 -9.50
N PRO A 174 -11.45 -8.13 -9.59
CA PRO A 174 -11.60 -7.36 -10.80
C PRO A 174 -10.35 -6.51 -11.02
N LEU A 175 -9.72 -6.66 -12.18
CA LEU A 175 -8.54 -5.91 -12.57
C LEU A 175 -8.94 -4.66 -13.37
N PHE A 176 -8.26 -3.55 -13.09
CA PHE A 176 -8.46 -2.29 -13.79
C PHE A 176 -7.12 -1.81 -14.33
N ALA A 177 -6.99 -1.76 -15.66
CA ALA A 177 -5.85 -1.13 -16.30
C ALA A 177 -6.11 0.38 -16.40
N LEU A 178 -5.17 1.21 -15.94
CA LEU A 178 -5.21 2.65 -16.18
C LEU A 178 -4.81 2.91 -17.63
N ASP A 179 -5.72 3.50 -18.40
CA ASP A 179 -5.62 3.64 -19.85
C ASP A 179 -6.16 5.04 -20.24
N PRO A 180 -5.38 5.91 -20.92
CA PRO A 180 -5.85 7.21 -21.38
C PRO A 180 -7.09 7.16 -22.29
N GLU A 181 -7.30 6.05 -22.99
CA GLU A 181 -8.46 5.77 -23.83
C GLU A 181 -9.55 4.94 -23.09
N GLY A 182 -9.42 4.78 -21.78
CA GLY A 182 -10.38 4.09 -20.93
C GLY A 182 -11.63 4.92 -20.60
N GLU A 183 -12.59 4.28 -19.96
CA GLU A 183 -13.75 4.96 -19.36
C GLU A 183 -13.35 5.65 -18.05
N ASP A 184 -14.12 6.65 -17.60
CA ASP A 184 -13.94 7.24 -16.26
C ASP A 184 -14.02 6.14 -15.18
N ILE A 185 -12.95 5.99 -14.39
CA ILE A 185 -12.81 4.93 -13.38
C ILE A 185 -13.97 4.93 -12.37
N SER A 186 -14.53 6.10 -12.05
CA SER A 186 -15.69 6.22 -11.15
C SER A 186 -16.97 5.62 -11.76
N ARG A 187 -17.11 5.69 -13.09
CA ARG A 187 -18.23 5.08 -13.82
C ARG A 187 -18.05 3.56 -13.93
N ALA A 188 -16.83 3.09 -14.21
CA ALA A 188 -16.51 1.65 -14.25
C ALA A 188 -16.77 0.97 -12.89
N GLU A 189 -16.30 1.57 -11.79
CA GLU A 189 -16.60 1.18 -10.40
C GLU A 189 -18.11 1.10 -10.13
N ALA A 190 -18.86 2.17 -10.43
CA ALA A 190 -20.29 2.24 -10.16
C ALA A 190 -21.09 1.20 -10.97
N ALA A 191 -20.75 1.02 -12.25
CA ALA A 191 -21.34 -0.01 -13.12
C ALA A 191 -21.10 -1.42 -12.56
N ARG A 192 -19.88 -1.73 -12.10
CA ARG A 192 -19.54 -3.00 -11.46
C ARG A 192 -20.35 -3.22 -10.18
N ARG A 193 -20.40 -2.23 -9.27
CA ARG A 193 -21.19 -2.31 -8.02
C ARG A 193 -22.68 -2.55 -8.30
N ARG A 194 -23.24 -1.94 -9.35
CA ARG A 194 -24.62 -2.18 -9.81
C ARG A 194 -24.81 -3.61 -10.34
N ARG A 195 -23.93 -4.10 -11.23
CA ARG A 195 -23.98 -5.48 -11.77
C ARG A 195 -23.87 -6.53 -10.65
N ALA A 196 -22.97 -6.35 -9.69
CA ALA A 196 -22.82 -7.24 -8.54
C ALA A 196 -24.08 -7.30 -7.66
N ARG A 197 -24.69 -6.14 -7.35
CA ARG A 197 -25.96 -6.05 -6.62
C ARG A 197 -27.12 -6.73 -7.37
N LEU A 198 -27.18 -6.60 -8.69
CA LEU A 198 -28.17 -7.27 -9.53
C LEU A 198 -27.99 -8.80 -9.53
N ARG A 199 -26.75 -9.30 -9.66
CA ARG A 199 -26.44 -10.74 -9.57
C ARG A 199 -26.82 -11.33 -8.21
N LEU A 200 -26.51 -10.62 -7.12
CA LEU A 200 -26.92 -11.01 -5.75
C LEU A 200 -28.44 -11.04 -5.58
N ARG A 201 -29.17 -10.06 -6.14
CA ARG A 201 -30.65 -10.06 -6.13
C ARG A 201 -31.21 -11.24 -6.94
N ALA A 202 -30.69 -11.50 -8.14
CA ALA A 202 -31.10 -12.63 -8.96
C ALA A 202 -30.86 -13.98 -8.25
N GLN A 203 -29.69 -14.17 -7.63
CA GLN A 203 -29.39 -15.37 -6.84
C GLN A 203 -30.34 -15.55 -5.64
N ARG A 204 -30.74 -14.47 -4.96
CA ARG A 204 -31.75 -14.53 -3.88
C ARG A 204 -33.14 -14.90 -4.40
N VAL A 205 -33.56 -14.36 -5.56
CA VAL A 205 -34.83 -14.74 -6.20
C VAL A 205 -34.82 -16.22 -6.58
N LEU A 206 -33.76 -16.69 -7.26
CA LEU A 206 -33.62 -18.09 -7.66
C LEU A 206 -33.61 -19.06 -6.47
N ARG A 207 -32.97 -18.69 -5.34
CA ARG A 207 -33.04 -19.48 -4.10
C ARG A 207 -34.45 -19.47 -3.48
N ARG A 208 -35.19 -18.37 -3.58
CA ARG A 208 -36.58 -18.29 -3.08
C ARG A 208 -37.54 -19.12 -3.93
N THR A 209 -37.35 -19.16 -5.25
CA THR A 209 -38.16 -20.01 -6.14
C THR A 209 -37.78 -21.49 -6.02
N ALA A 210 -36.49 -21.83 -5.88
CA ALA A 210 -36.05 -23.21 -5.64
C ALA A 210 -36.45 -23.74 -4.24
N GLY A 211 -36.69 -22.85 -3.27
CA GLY A 211 -37.25 -23.20 -1.96
C GLY A 211 -38.78 -23.27 -1.90
N ALA A 212 -39.47 -23.08 -3.03
CA ALA A 212 -40.94 -23.01 -3.07
C ALA A 212 -41.63 -24.37 -3.29
N ASP A 213 -40.89 -25.47 -3.49
CA ASP A 213 -41.42 -26.85 -3.59
C ASP A 213 -41.83 -27.46 -2.22
N ARG A 214 -42.30 -26.62 -1.28
CA ARG A 214 -43.02 -27.06 -0.08
C ARG A 214 -44.46 -26.56 -0.16
N PRO A 215 -45.47 -27.43 0.03
CA PRO A 215 -46.87 -27.06 -0.16
C PRO A 215 -47.31 -25.99 0.83
N PRO A 216 -48.25 -25.09 0.44
CA PRO A 216 -48.68 -23.98 1.26
C PRO A 216 -49.69 -24.42 2.33
N GLY A 217 -49.60 -23.82 3.52
CA GLY A 217 -50.62 -23.89 4.56
C GLY A 217 -51.03 -22.51 5.02
N GLY A 218 -52.30 -22.14 4.81
CA GLY A 218 -53.01 -21.10 5.58
C GLY A 218 -52.86 -19.64 5.11
N ALA A 219 -53.99 -19.06 4.68
CA ALA A 219 -54.26 -17.61 4.63
C ALA A 219 -54.19 -16.96 6.05
N ALA A 220 -54.15 -15.64 6.27
CA ALA A 220 -54.34 -14.44 5.43
C ALA A 220 -53.44 -13.28 6.00
N ASP A 221 -53.58 -11.96 5.76
CA ASP A 221 -54.51 -11.14 4.97
C ASP A 221 -53.89 -9.75 4.61
N ALA A 222 -54.63 -8.89 3.88
CA ALA A 222 -54.32 -7.47 3.58
C ALA A 222 -55.61 -6.71 3.15
N PRO A 223 -55.64 -5.40 2.80
CA PRO A 223 -54.69 -4.27 2.92
C PRO A 223 -55.39 -3.12 3.74
N PRO A 224 -55.40 -1.79 3.42
CA PRO A 224 -54.52 -0.85 2.67
C PRO A 224 -53.93 0.25 3.61
N GLY A 225 -53.17 1.29 3.20
CA GLY A 225 -52.58 1.70 1.92
C GLY A 225 -52.56 3.24 1.81
N LEU A 226 -51.44 3.88 1.42
CA LEU A 226 -51.42 5.26 0.90
C LEU A 226 -50.14 5.55 0.08
N GLN A 227 -50.26 6.42 -0.93
CA GLN A 227 -49.15 6.97 -1.73
C GLN A 227 -48.90 8.44 -1.32
N LEU A 228 -47.71 8.99 -1.61
CA LEU A 228 -47.50 10.22 -2.41
C LEU A 228 -46.04 10.76 -2.34
N GLN A 229 -45.35 10.67 -3.49
CA GLN A 229 -44.55 11.68 -4.25
C GLN A 229 -43.62 12.74 -3.55
N PRO A 230 -42.60 13.30 -4.25
CA PRO A 230 -41.40 13.90 -3.64
C PRO A 230 -41.36 15.45 -3.56
N GLY A 231 -40.45 15.97 -2.71
CA GLY A 231 -40.12 17.41 -2.58
C GLY A 231 -38.89 17.86 -3.41
N HIS A 232 -38.85 19.14 -3.78
CA HIS A 232 -37.95 19.72 -4.79
C HIS A 232 -36.76 20.53 -4.21
N GLN A 233 -35.63 20.44 -4.93
CA GLN A 233 -34.54 21.41 -5.14
C GLN A 233 -34.32 22.64 -4.22
N ARG A 234 -33.05 22.77 -3.76
CA ARG A 234 -32.07 23.84 -4.11
C ARG A 234 -30.72 23.46 -3.46
N GLY A 235 -29.53 23.80 -3.96
CA GLY A 235 -29.16 24.68 -5.06
C GLY A 235 -27.94 25.51 -4.63
N HIS A 236 -26.73 24.98 -4.81
CA HIS A 236 -25.47 25.70 -4.57
C HIS A 236 -24.52 25.45 -5.74
N ASP A 237 -24.24 26.53 -6.47
CA ASP A 237 -23.33 26.50 -7.62
C ASP A 237 -21.87 26.37 -7.13
N ALA A 238 -21.32 25.18 -7.30
CA ALA A 238 -19.88 24.97 -7.28
C ALA A 238 -19.38 24.91 -8.73
N VAL A 239 -18.58 25.90 -9.12
CA VAL A 239 -17.91 25.93 -10.44
C VAL A 239 -17.15 24.61 -10.64
N PRO A 240 -17.41 23.84 -11.72
CA PRO A 240 -16.68 22.61 -11.93
C PRO A 240 -15.24 22.92 -12.32
N LEU A 241 -14.32 22.76 -11.37
CA LEU A 241 -12.95 22.41 -11.73
C LEU A 241 -13.03 21.12 -12.55
N GLU A 242 -12.52 21.13 -13.78
CA GLU A 242 -12.48 19.95 -14.64
C GLU A 242 -11.56 18.88 -14.04
N SER A 243 -12.11 18.12 -13.10
CA SER A 243 -11.42 17.01 -12.45
C SER A 243 -10.98 16.04 -13.54
N HIS A 244 -9.67 16.00 -13.82
CA HIS A 244 -9.05 14.99 -14.65
C HIS A 244 -9.14 13.64 -13.92
N ARG A 245 -10.33 13.03 -13.97
CA ARG A 245 -10.61 11.73 -13.37
C ARG A 245 -9.83 10.67 -14.12
N GLY A 246 -9.19 9.78 -13.38
CA GLY A 246 -8.46 8.66 -13.95
C GLY A 246 -9.34 7.85 -14.90
N ARG A 247 -8.79 7.51 -16.06
CA ARG A 247 -9.45 6.64 -17.04
C ARG A 247 -8.91 5.22 -16.91
N ALA A 248 -9.80 4.24 -17.05
CA ALA A 248 -9.47 2.84 -16.88
C ALA A 248 -10.31 1.93 -17.79
N ARG A 249 -9.78 0.75 -18.10
CA ARG A 249 -10.50 -0.35 -18.73
C ARG A 249 -10.55 -1.53 -17.74
N VAL A 250 -11.68 -2.24 -17.70
CA VAL A 250 -11.81 -3.48 -16.91
C VAL A 250 -11.22 -4.63 -17.73
N LEU A 251 -10.37 -5.44 -17.11
CA LEU A 251 -9.82 -6.68 -17.67
C LEU A 251 -10.55 -7.90 -17.10
#